data_AF-M9LCU1-F1
#
_entry.id   AF-M9LCU1-F1
#
_cell.length_a   1.000
_cell.length_b   1.000
_cell.length_c   1.000
_cell.angle_alpha   90.00
_cell.angle_beta   90.00
_cell.angle_gamma   90.00
#
_symmetry.space_group_name_H-M   'P 1'
#
loop_
_entity.id
_entity.type
_entity.pdbx_description
1 polymer ?
#
loop_
_entity_poly.entity_id
_entity_poly.type
_entity_poly.pdbx_seq_one_letter_code
_entity_poly.pdbx_strand_id
1 'polypeptide(L)'
;TVVTPEAKAWVISLACQKPKDLGYSYEIWTQRLLAQHVRNHAVTEGHDCLSRMSPSSVSRLLAAQDLQPHKVRYDLERRDPEFDAKRTEVLCVYQQVEYILENEEIIPLCDVYLSYDEKPGIQAIGNTAEDLPPVIGEHSTIEA
;
A
#
# COMPACT_ATOMS: atom_id res chain seq x y z
N THR A 1 0.57 -13.68 -18.32
CA THR A 1 1.47 -13.74 -17.16
C THR A 1 0.62 -13.62 -15.92
N VAL A 2 0.75 -14.56 -14.99
CA VAL A 2 0.06 -14.49 -13.71
C VAL A 2 0.74 -13.40 -12.89
N VAL A 3 -0.03 -12.43 -12.38
CA VAL A 3 0.48 -11.40 -11.48
C VAL A 3 0.39 -11.94 -10.06
N THR A 4 1.53 -12.07 -9.38
CA THR A 4 1.60 -12.63 -8.03
C THR A 4 0.98 -11.68 -7.00
N PRO A 5 0.56 -12.16 -5.82
CA PRO A 5 0.06 -11.32 -4.74
C PRO A 5 1.05 -10.21 -4.33
N GLU A 6 2.34 -10.53 -4.26
CA GLU A 6 3.42 -9.60 -3.89
C GLU A 6 3.54 -8.48 -4.92
N ALA A 7 3.51 -8.83 -6.20
CA ALA A 7 3.56 -7.87 -7.29
C ALA A 7 2.35 -6.92 -7.26
N LYS A 8 1.15 -7.43 -6.91
CA LYS A 8 -0.04 -6.58 -6.72
C LYS A 8 0.14 -5.64 -5.52
N ALA A 9 0.60 -6.17 -4.39
CA ALA A 9 0.82 -5.42 -3.16
C ALA A 9 1.85 -4.30 -3.37
N TRP A 10 2.91 -4.55 -4.14
CA TRP A 10 3.90 -3.54 -4.50
C TRP A 10 3.27 -2.39 -5.30
N VAL A 11 2.48 -2.68 -6.35
CA VAL A 11 1.80 -1.63 -7.13
C VAL A 11 0.81 -0.83 -6.27
N ILE A 12 0.10 -1.49 -5.36
CA ILE A 12 -0.79 -0.84 -4.40
C ILE A 12 0.00 0.09 -3.48
N SER A 13 1.14 -0.37 -2.96
CA SER A 13 2.00 0.43 -2.09
C SER A 13 2.53 1.69 -2.78
N LEU A 14 2.85 1.60 -4.08
CA LEU A 14 3.25 2.75 -4.90
C LEU A 14 2.09 3.74 -5.07
N ALA A 15 0.87 3.23 -5.32
CA ALA A 15 -0.32 4.06 -5.46
C ALA A 15 -0.66 4.83 -4.17
N CYS A 16 -0.28 4.27 -3.02
CA CYS A 16 -0.40 4.87 -1.68
C CYS A 16 0.76 5.81 -1.31
N GLN A 17 1.73 6.04 -2.19
CA GLN A 17 2.79 7.05 -2.02
C GLN A 17 2.56 8.23 -2.96
N LYS A 18 3.19 9.39 -2.69
CA LYS A 18 3.14 10.51 -3.64
C LYS A 18 4.19 10.32 -4.73
N PRO A 19 3.88 10.62 -6.00
CA PRO A 19 4.87 10.53 -7.07
C PRO A 19 6.10 11.41 -6.81
N LYS A 20 5.94 12.56 -6.15
CA LYS A 20 7.06 13.44 -5.81
C LYS A 20 8.10 12.83 -4.89
N ASP A 21 7.68 11.95 -3.98
CA ASP A 21 8.59 11.25 -3.07
C ASP A 21 9.45 10.23 -3.83
N LEU A 22 9.01 9.85 -5.04
CA LEU A 22 9.72 8.99 -5.98
C LEU A 22 10.43 9.78 -7.11
N GLY A 23 10.57 11.10 -6.95
CA GLY A 23 11.32 11.96 -7.87
C GLY A 23 10.54 12.49 -9.08
N TYR A 24 9.22 12.38 -9.10
CA TYR A 24 8.40 13.01 -10.14
C TYR A 24 8.00 14.45 -9.80
N SER A 25 7.74 15.28 -10.81
CA SER A 25 7.20 16.63 -10.59
C SER A 25 5.69 16.66 -10.29
N TYR A 26 5.05 15.50 -10.15
CA TYR A 26 3.59 15.38 -9.99
C TYR A 26 3.22 15.08 -8.54
N GLU A 27 2.17 15.74 -8.03
CA GLU A 27 1.62 15.49 -6.69
C GLU A 27 0.72 14.25 -6.63
N ILE A 28 0.16 13.83 -7.77
CA ILE A 28 -0.85 12.77 -7.87
C ILE A 28 -0.50 11.77 -8.96
N TRP A 29 -0.79 10.48 -8.72
CA TRP A 29 -0.70 9.46 -9.74
C TRP A 29 -1.79 9.58 -10.80
N THR A 30 -1.37 9.66 -12.07
CA THR A 30 -2.21 9.21 -13.17
C THR A 30 -1.98 7.73 -13.44
N GLN A 31 -2.98 7.03 -13.98
CA GLN A 31 -2.84 5.60 -14.34
C GLN A 31 -1.67 5.36 -15.31
N ARG A 32 -1.42 6.32 -16.22
CA ARG A 32 -0.32 6.25 -17.19
C ARG A 32 1.03 6.41 -16.50
N LEU A 33 1.16 7.38 -15.60
CA LEU A 33 2.38 7.63 -14.84
C LEU A 33 2.71 6.44 -13.94
N LEU A 34 1.72 5.91 -13.21
CA LEU A 34 1.91 4.75 -12.34
C LEU A 34 2.30 3.51 -13.15
N ALA A 35 1.63 3.24 -14.27
CA ALA A 35 2.01 2.13 -15.14
C ALA A 35 3.43 2.28 -15.71
N GLN A 36 3.86 3.50 -16.03
CA GLN A 36 5.22 3.77 -16.49
C GLN A 36 6.25 3.53 -15.39
N HIS A 37 6.00 4.05 -14.18
CA HIS A 37 6.88 3.84 -13.04
C HIS A 37 7.03 2.35 -12.73
N VAL A 38 5.91 1.62 -12.69
CA VAL A 38 5.88 0.16 -12.49
C VAL A 38 6.73 -0.55 -13.53
N ARG A 39 6.55 -0.27 -14.83
CA ARG A 39 7.34 -0.95 -15.88
C ARG A 39 8.85 -0.69 -15.76
N ASN A 40 9.23 0.51 -15.35
CA ASN A 40 10.63 0.91 -15.24
C ASN A 40 11.35 0.26 -14.05
N HIS A 41 10.62 -0.02 -12.95
CA HIS A 41 11.22 -0.54 -11.72
C HIS A 41 10.86 -2.01 -11.43
N ALA A 42 9.90 -2.58 -12.17
CA ALA A 42 9.41 -3.93 -11.95
C ALA A 42 10.52 -4.99 -11.87
N VAL A 43 11.49 -4.95 -12.79
CA VAL A 43 12.59 -5.93 -12.83
C VAL A 43 13.54 -5.74 -11.65
N THR A 44 13.89 -4.50 -11.33
CA THR A 44 14.76 -4.16 -10.21
C THR A 44 14.16 -4.59 -8.87
N GLU A 45 12.84 -4.51 -8.73
CA GLU A 45 12.08 -4.91 -7.54
C GLU A 45 11.67 -6.40 -7.56
N GLY A 46 12.19 -7.21 -8.50
CA GLY A 46 11.92 -8.65 -8.56
C GLY A 46 10.51 -9.04 -9.06
N HIS A 47 9.81 -8.12 -9.72
CA HIS A 47 8.46 -8.28 -10.24
C HIS A 47 8.41 -8.26 -11.78
N ASP A 48 9.24 -9.07 -12.45
CA ASP A 48 9.33 -9.16 -13.92
C ASP A 48 7.99 -9.30 -14.64
N CYS A 49 7.00 -9.93 -13.98
CA CYS A 49 5.65 -10.09 -14.48
C CYS A 49 4.90 -8.77 -14.75
N LEU A 50 5.39 -7.65 -14.19
CA LEU A 50 4.85 -6.30 -14.34
C LEU A 50 5.56 -5.44 -15.39
N SER A 51 6.65 -5.93 -16.00
CA SER A 51 7.44 -5.19 -17.02
C SER A 51 6.62 -4.68 -18.22
N ARG A 52 5.47 -5.31 -18.49
CA ARG A 52 4.53 -4.94 -19.57
C ARG A 52 3.16 -4.47 -19.05
N MET A 53 3.07 -4.07 -17.79
CA MET A 53 1.79 -3.66 -17.20
C MET A 53 1.20 -2.45 -17.95
N SER A 54 -0.06 -2.59 -18.37
CA SER A 54 -0.79 -1.53 -19.07
C SER A 54 -1.48 -0.58 -18.09
N PRO A 55 -1.78 0.69 -18.48
CA PRO A 55 -2.59 1.59 -17.66
C PRO A 55 -3.97 1.02 -17.30
N SER A 56 -4.59 0.27 -18.21
CA SER A 56 -5.87 -0.40 -17.95
C SER A 56 -5.75 -1.50 -16.90
N SER A 57 -4.63 -2.22 -16.88
CA SER A 57 -4.35 -3.23 -15.84
C SER A 57 -4.17 -2.58 -14.47
N VAL A 58 -3.48 -1.43 -14.42
CA VAL A 58 -3.36 -0.62 -13.19
C VAL A 58 -4.75 -0.15 -12.73
N SER A 59 -5.56 0.40 -13.64
CA SER A 59 -6.93 0.83 -13.31
C SER A 59 -7.76 -0.30 -12.71
N ARG A 60 -7.69 -1.50 -13.29
CA ARG A 60 -8.44 -2.67 -12.81
C ARG A 60 -7.94 -3.14 -11.45
N LEU A 61 -6.61 -3.13 -11.25
CA LEU A 61 -6.00 -3.51 -9.97
C LEU A 61 -6.43 -2.55 -8.85
N LEU A 62 -6.36 -1.24 -9.09
CA LEU A 62 -6.75 -0.23 -8.11
C LEU A 62 -8.25 -0.29 -7.81
N ALA A 63 -9.10 -0.46 -8.84
CA ALA A 63 -10.55 -0.59 -8.65
C ALA A 63 -10.92 -1.83 -7.83
N ALA A 64 -10.20 -2.95 -7.99
CA ALA A 64 -10.41 -4.15 -7.19
C ALA A 64 -10.06 -3.97 -5.71
N GLN A 65 -9.42 -2.87 -5.34
CA GLN A 65 -9.04 -2.52 -3.96
C GLN A 65 -9.74 -1.23 -3.49
N ASP A 66 -10.71 -0.73 -4.27
CA ASP A 66 -11.39 0.55 -4.05
C ASP A 66 -10.43 1.75 -3.88
N LEU A 67 -9.27 1.69 -4.54
CA LEU A 67 -8.25 2.73 -4.46
C LEU A 67 -8.41 3.74 -5.59
N GLN A 68 -8.49 5.02 -5.21
CA GLN A 68 -8.53 6.15 -6.13
C GLN A 68 -7.39 7.12 -5.79
N PRO A 69 -6.16 6.92 -6.29
CA PRO A 69 -4.99 7.71 -5.87
C PRO A 69 -5.14 9.23 -6.00
N HIS A 70 -6.01 9.68 -6.92
CA HIS A 70 -6.34 11.09 -7.11
C HIS A 70 -7.34 11.67 -6.10
N LYS A 71 -7.95 10.83 -5.27
CA LYS A 71 -8.86 11.22 -4.17
C LYS A 71 -8.35 10.82 -2.80
N VAL A 72 -7.28 10.02 -2.74
CA VAL A 72 -6.67 9.63 -1.47
C VAL A 72 -6.04 10.88 -0.85
N ARG A 73 -6.53 11.25 0.34
CA ARG A 73 -5.82 12.20 1.20
C ARG A 73 -4.66 11.44 1.82
N TYR A 74 -3.46 11.75 1.34
CA TYR A 74 -2.24 11.20 1.93
C TYR A 74 -2.05 11.83 3.30
N ASP A 75 -2.06 11.00 4.35
CA ASP A 75 -1.53 11.40 5.64
C ASP A 75 -0.06 11.79 5.42
N LEU A 76 0.24 13.07 5.63
CA LEU A 76 1.56 13.66 5.32
C LEU A 76 2.67 13.11 6.23
N GLU A 77 2.30 12.44 7.33
CA GLU A 77 3.20 12.08 8.40
C GLU A 77 3.32 10.57 8.56
N ARG A 78 4.52 10.06 8.32
CA ARG A 78 4.94 8.73 8.77
C ARG A 78 5.15 8.78 10.29
N ARG A 79 4.08 8.52 11.03
CA ARG A 79 4.05 8.59 12.51
C ARG A 79 4.88 7.52 13.21
N ASP A 80 5.11 6.38 12.56
CA ASP A 80 5.95 5.30 13.08
C ASP A 80 7.18 5.06 12.16
N PRO A 81 8.42 5.37 12.62
CA PRO A 81 9.63 5.10 11.86
C PRO A 81 9.84 3.59 11.63
N GLU A 82 9.35 2.73 12.52
CA GLU A 82 9.48 1.27 12.47
C GLU A 82 8.36 0.59 11.68
N PHE A 83 7.44 1.36 11.07
CA PHE A 83 6.27 0.83 10.36
C PHE A 83 6.60 -0.30 9.38
N ASP A 84 7.64 -0.12 8.54
CA ASP A 84 8.02 -1.11 7.53
C ASP A 84 8.57 -2.41 8.16
N ALA A 85 9.30 -2.30 9.27
CA ALA A 85 9.83 -3.45 9.99
C ALA A 85 8.69 -4.26 10.63
N LYS A 86 7.80 -3.58 11.37
CA LYS A 86 6.61 -4.20 11.99
C LYS A 86 5.69 -4.84 10.95
N ARG A 87 5.47 -4.15 9.82
CA ARG A 87 4.69 -4.68 8.68
C ARG A 87 5.29 -5.96 8.14
N THR A 88 6.60 -6.02 7.96
CA THR A 88 7.30 -7.21 7.45
C THR A 88 7.09 -8.41 8.36
N GLU A 89 7.23 -8.23 9.68
CA GLU A 89 7.00 -9.30 10.66
C GLU A 89 5.56 -9.83 10.58
N VAL A 90 4.57 -8.94 10.55
CA VAL A 90 3.15 -9.31 10.46
C VAL A 90 2.83 -10.06 9.16
N LEU A 91 3.35 -9.58 8.01
CA LEU A 91 3.13 -10.24 6.72
C LEU A 91 3.81 -11.61 6.64
N CYS A 92 4.97 -11.79 7.28
CA CYS A 92 5.65 -13.07 7.38
C CYS A 92 4.75 -14.11 8.09
N VAL A 93 4.10 -13.71 9.20
CA VAL A 93 3.15 -14.59 9.91
C VAL A 93 1.96 -14.97 9.02
N TYR A 94 1.39 -14.01 8.28
CA TYR A 94 0.30 -14.33 7.35
C TYR A 94 0.71 -15.32 6.27
N GLN A 95 1.88 -15.14 5.65
CA GLN A 95 2.42 -16.07 4.64
C GLN A 95 2.70 -17.46 5.22
N GLN A 96 3.23 -17.54 6.45
CA GLN A 96 3.46 -18.81 7.13
C GLN A 96 2.15 -19.56 7.37
N VAL A 97 1.11 -18.86 7.84
CA VAL A 97 -0.22 -19.46 8.05
C VAL A 97 -0.83 -19.92 6.73
N GLU A 98 -0.76 -19.11 5.67
CA GLU A 98 -1.23 -19.49 4.33
C GLU A 98 -0.52 -20.75 3.83
N TYR A 99 0.82 -20.81 3.95
CA TYR A 99 1.62 -21.99 3.59
C TYR A 99 1.21 -23.24 4.38
N ILE A 100 0.96 -23.12 5.69
CA ILE A 100 0.53 -24.25 6.52
C ILE A 100 -0.86 -24.74 6.11
N LEU A 101 -1.79 -23.82 5.82
CA LEU A 101 -3.15 -24.17 5.43
C LEU A 101 -3.21 -24.82 4.04
N GLU A 102 -2.33 -24.43 3.12
CA GLU A 102 -2.22 -25.07 1.80
C GLU A 102 -1.54 -26.44 1.85
N ASN A 103 -0.65 -26.67 2.83
CA ASN A 103 0.10 -27.91 2.99
C ASN A 103 -0.42 -28.73 4.17
N GLU A 104 -1.48 -29.52 3.93
CA GLU A 104 -2.17 -30.37 4.92
C GLU A 104 -1.28 -31.37 5.70
N GLU A 105 -0.02 -31.56 5.31
CA GLU A 105 0.97 -32.41 6.01
C GLU A 105 1.58 -31.73 7.26
N ILE A 106 1.47 -30.41 7.40
CA ILE A 106 2.03 -29.65 8.52
C ILE A 106 0.88 -29.05 9.34
N ILE A 107 -0.04 -29.88 9.82
CA ILE A 107 -1.06 -29.43 10.77
C ILE A 107 -0.65 -29.95 12.15
N PRO A 108 0.02 -29.15 13.01
CA PRO A 108 0.16 -29.48 14.42
C PRO A 108 -1.23 -29.71 14.98
N LEU A 109 -1.43 -30.83 15.69
CA LEU A 109 -2.74 -31.34 16.09
C LEU A 109 -3.59 -30.38 16.97
N CYS A 110 -3.11 -29.18 17.31
CA CYS A 110 -3.70 -28.27 18.30
C CYS A 110 -3.53 -26.76 18.01
N ASP A 111 -3.13 -26.32 16.81
CA ASP A 111 -2.95 -24.89 16.54
C ASP A 111 -4.22 -24.23 15.97
N VAL A 112 -4.67 -23.14 16.61
CA VAL A 112 -5.77 -22.29 16.14
C VAL A 112 -5.19 -20.93 15.72
N TYR A 113 -5.29 -20.60 14.45
CA TYR A 113 -4.89 -19.29 13.93
C TYR A 113 -6.02 -18.28 14.08
N LEU A 114 -5.81 -17.23 14.88
CA LEU A 114 -6.75 -16.14 15.09
C LEU A 114 -6.13 -14.83 14.60
N SER A 115 -6.71 -14.24 13.56
CA SER A 115 -6.41 -12.86 13.15
C SER A 115 -7.55 -11.97 13.63
N TYR A 116 -7.29 -11.16 14.65
CA TYR A 116 -8.25 -10.22 15.20
C TYR A 116 -7.66 -8.82 15.17
N ASP A 117 -8.23 -7.96 14.33
CA ASP A 117 -7.96 -6.53 14.36
C ASP A 117 -8.85 -5.93 15.45
N GLU A 118 -8.31 -5.80 16.66
CA GLU A 118 -9.02 -5.07 17.71
C GLU A 118 -9.16 -3.63 17.23
N LYS A 119 -10.39 -3.18 16.97
CA LYS A 119 -10.66 -1.75 16.98
C LYS A 119 -10.55 -1.32 18.44
N PRO A 120 -9.46 -0.68 18.88
CA PRO A 120 -9.41 -0.22 20.25
C PRO A 120 -10.61 0.71 20.41
N GLY A 121 -11.51 0.42 21.36
CA GLY A 121 -12.60 1.34 21.73
C GLY A 121 -12.10 2.67 22.31
N ILE A 122 -10.81 2.96 22.16
CA ILE A 122 -10.11 4.18 22.50
C ILE A 122 -10.59 5.25 21.52
N GLN A 123 -11.43 6.13 22.05
CA GLN A 123 -11.75 7.37 21.37
C GLN A 123 -10.49 8.25 21.35
N ALA A 124 -10.21 8.88 20.20
CA ALA A 124 -9.17 9.90 20.14
C ALA A 124 -9.51 11.00 21.15
N ILE A 125 -8.67 11.18 22.16
CA ILE A 125 -8.85 12.20 23.21
C ILE A 125 -8.64 13.63 22.68
N GLY A 126 -8.04 13.76 21.49
CA GLY A 126 -7.80 15.00 20.78
C GLY A 126 -6.83 14.78 19.63
N ASN A 127 -6.72 15.75 18.73
CA ASN A 127 -5.71 15.74 17.68
C ASN A 127 -4.32 15.91 18.30
N THR A 128 -3.33 15.17 17.81
CA THR A 128 -1.93 15.32 18.25
C THR A 128 -1.28 16.58 17.66
N ALA A 129 -1.83 17.10 16.56
CA ALA A 129 -1.44 18.34 15.91
C ALA A 129 -2.54 19.41 16.08
N GLU A 130 -2.16 20.68 16.06
CA GLU A 130 -3.12 21.80 16.08
C GLU A 130 -3.97 21.81 14.80
N ASP A 131 -5.27 22.10 14.92
CA ASP A 131 -6.13 22.37 13.76
C ASP A 131 -5.70 23.71 13.14
N LEU A 132 -4.99 23.63 12.01
CA LEU A 132 -4.54 24.80 11.27
C LEU A 132 -5.56 25.17 10.17
N PRO A 133 -5.94 26.45 10.03
CA PRO A 133 -6.76 26.89 8.91
C PRO A 133 -5.99 26.66 7.60
N PRO A 134 -6.67 26.41 6.47
CA PRO A 134 -5.99 26.30 5.19
C PRO A 134 -5.36 27.65 4.82
N VAL A 135 -4.04 27.76 4.94
CA VAL A 135 -3.28 28.94 4.54
C VAL A 135 -2.72 28.70 3.14
N ILE A 136 -3.16 29.55 2.20
CA ILE A 136 -2.73 29.53 0.80
C ILE A 136 -1.19 29.64 0.76
N GLY A 137 -0.53 28.62 0.20
CA GLY A 137 0.92 28.60 0.01
C GLY A 137 1.74 28.05 1.18
N GLU A 138 1.17 27.87 2.37
CA GLU A 138 1.86 27.26 3.53
C GLU A 138 1.44 25.80 3.75
N HIS A 139 0.15 25.51 3.62
CA HIS A 139 -0.37 24.14 3.78
C HIS A 139 -0.73 23.55 2.43
N SER A 140 0.00 22.51 2.03
CA SER A 140 -0.21 21.81 0.75
C SER A 140 -1.58 21.11 0.75
N THR A 141 -2.57 21.70 0.10
CA THR A 141 -3.88 21.09 -0.11
C THR A 141 -3.98 20.63 -1.56
N ILE A 142 -4.46 19.40 -1.78
CA ILE A 142 -4.67 18.85 -3.11
C ILE A 142 -6.13 19.16 -3.49
N GLU A 143 -6.34 20.02 -4.49
CA GLU A 143 -7.66 20.22 -5.10
C GLU A 143 -7.91 19.10 -6.12
N ALA A 144 -9.08 18.46 -6.02
CA ALA A 144 -9.50 17.34 -6.87
C ALA A 144 -10.10 17.79 -8.20
#